data_AF-A0A094FSR0-F1
#
_entry.id   AF-A0A094FSR0-F1
#
_cell.length_a   1.000
_cell.length_b   1.000
_cell.length_c   1.000
_cell.angle_alpha   90.00
_cell.angle_beta   90.00
_cell.angle_gamma   90.00
#
_symmetry.space_group_name_H-M   'P 1'
#
loop_
_entity.id
_entity.type
_entity.pdbx_description
1 polymer ?
#
loop_
_entity_poly.entity_id
_entity_poly.type
_entity_poly.pdbx_seq_one_letter_code
_entity_poly.pdbx_strand_id
1 'polypeptide(L)'
;MARINVKVEDFDDGNRPYRSRASSPTTPRRTTRSASKRPAESVDLTERSPRSIKKHKTAVIPIRVQDDKNESDEDDYTSGESSEGTTDDDEKLVKKQLASVQKEQQRKADIMRNEMQMKQCEENRRRERERFERLAKHRKEQEQKLKESEENQRREKEHLERLEKARKEKEAREKKRLEEEDQRKKKLFRQQETLNMYNRVKERMDQERLAKEHNEAEEKRDRRLAAEREERLSKIRQAGVDAAKKLELEEADDEGDDDEDKDEDEESENEEDENESDEDDEPAKKDTRKTKLKEDRKDKDNGGKKNSFLGANAPDLPKAEFCACVRCIRSLATSPLFSCVFTDDPDKCSRCIDRGRSCKPVPNSLHDVVCELLVLQKQYDGADPKSREALRTRVQTEASAIAEKIRIEQSPRRKTQENTYRAILFGQVEIKHNQEEILKLLRSFLPGHSAKEKGSALSDRIAIQKRSA
;
A
#
# COMPACT_ATOMS: atom_id res chain seq x y z
N MET A 1 34.78 29.84 52.04
CA MET A 1 35.50 28.57 52.26
C MET A 1 34.51 27.42 52.17
N ALA A 2 34.46 26.74 51.03
CA ALA A 2 33.67 25.53 50.81
C ALA A 2 34.54 24.58 49.98
N ARG A 3 34.81 23.40 50.53
CA ARG A 3 35.68 22.37 49.95
C ARG A 3 34.84 21.51 48.99
N ILE A 4 35.19 21.50 47.71
CA ILE A 4 34.66 20.54 46.74
C ILE A 4 35.79 19.56 46.43
N ASN A 5 35.62 18.32 46.92
CA ASN A 5 36.52 17.19 46.67
C ASN A 5 36.39 16.75 45.21
N VAL A 6 37.47 16.91 44.44
CA VAL A 6 37.63 16.30 43.11
C VAL A 6 38.20 14.90 43.32
N LYS A 7 37.39 13.87 43.02
CA LYS A 7 37.89 12.49 42.85
C LYS A 7 38.50 12.40 41.45
N VAL A 8 39.81 12.21 41.41
CA VAL A 8 40.56 11.75 40.23
C VAL A 8 40.52 10.23 40.29
N GLU A 9 39.89 9.59 39.31
CA GLU A 9 40.09 8.17 39.06
C GLU A 9 40.97 8.06 37.80
N ASP A 10 42.18 7.59 38.05
CA ASP A 10 43.10 7.04 37.07
C ASP A 10 42.50 5.76 36.48
N PHE A 11 42.40 5.68 35.15
CA PHE A 11 42.33 4.40 34.45
C PHE A 11 43.44 4.33 33.42
N ASP A 12 44.51 3.73 33.90
CA ASP A 12 45.68 3.28 33.16
C ASP A 12 45.34 2.11 32.23
N ASP A 13 46.12 2.06 31.15
CA ASP A 13 46.54 0.88 30.39
C ASP A 13 45.49 -0.09 29.81
N GLY A 14 45.32 0.04 28.49
CA GLY A 14 44.59 -0.91 27.65
C GLY A 14 45.14 -1.02 26.24
N ASN A 15 46.47 -1.10 26.12
CA ASN A 15 47.19 -1.43 24.89
C ASN A 15 46.59 -2.69 24.22
N ARG A 16 45.83 -2.54 23.14
CA ARG A 16 45.42 -3.65 22.26
C ARG A 16 45.74 -3.33 20.80
N PRO A 17 46.53 -4.19 20.12
CA PRO A 17 46.91 -3.97 18.74
C PRO A 17 45.72 -4.21 17.81
N TYR A 18 45.50 -3.21 16.96
CA TYR A 18 44.97 -3.25 15.60
C TYR A 18 44.67 -4.67 15.07
N ARG A 19 43.40 -5.10 15.18
CA ARG A 19 42.87 -6.18 14.35
C ARG A 19 41.88 -5.61 13.35
N SER A 20 42.39 -5.37 12.14
CA SER A 20 41.61 -5.25 10.91
C SER A 20 40.64 -6.42 10.79
N ARG A 21 39.35 -6.16 10.97
CA ARG A 21 38.28 -7.06 10.54
C ARG A 21 37.50 -6.38 9.43
N ALA A 22 37.92 -6.69 8.20
CA ALA A 22 37.04 -6.62 7.05
C ALA A 22 35.84 -7.55 7.31
N SER A 23 34.70 -6.97 7.62
CA SER A 23 33.40 -7.65 7.59
C SER A 23 32.68 -7.23 6.33
N SER A 24 32.95 -7.99 5.26
CA SER A 24 32.07 -8.09 4.09
C SER A 24 30.69 -8.59 4.53
N PRO A 25 29.58 -8.10 3.94
CA PRO A 25 28.25 -8.56 4.28
C PRO A 25 28.06 -9.99 3.77
N THR A 26 28.18 -10.97 4.67
CA THR A 26 27.73 -12.34 4.45
C THR A 26 26.22 -12.35 4.31
N THR A 27 25.75 -12.48 3.07
CA THR A 27 24.41 -12.94 2.77
C THR A 27 24.25 -14.37 3.33
N PRO A 28 23.13 -14.71 4.01
CA PRO A 28 22.88 -16.08 4.36
C PRO A 28 22.57 -16.88 3.09
N ARG A 29 23.54 -17.71 2.67
CA ARG A 29 23.35 -18.77 1.67
C ARG A 29 22.25 -19.71 2.16
N ARG A 30 21.06 -19.57 1.58
CA ARG A 30 19.98 -20.55 1.70
C ARG A 30 20.39 -21.80 0.92
N THR A 31 21.00 -22.76 1.61
CA THR A 31 21.24 -24.11 1.10
C THR A 31 19.92 -24.87 1.01
N THR A 32 19.23 -24.80 -0.14
CA THR A 32 18.23 -25.81 -0.50
C THR A 32 18.96 -27.00 -1.08
N ARG A 33 19.23 -27.98 -0.23
CA ARG A 33 19.73 -29.29 -0.60
C ARG A 33 18.54 -30.15 -1.06
N SER A 34 18.13 -30.02 -2.31
CA SER A 34 17.23 -30.97 -2.96
C SER A 34 18.02 -31.78 -3.96
N ALA A 35 18.55 -32.90 -3.47
CA ALA A 35 18.95 -34.01 -4.29
C ALA A 35 17.69 -34.73 -4.76
N SER A 36 17.46 -34.76 -6.08
CA SER A 36 16.60 -35.74 -6.72
C SER A 36 17.04 -35.87 -8.18
N LYS A 37 18.02 -36.75 -8.38
CA LYS A 37 18.27 -37.42 -9.65
C LYS A 37 17.51 -38.74 -9.58
N ARG A 38 16.44 -38.91 -10.36
CA ARG A 38 16.33 -39.92 -11.42
C ARG A 38 14.97 -39.88 -12.14
N PRO A 39 14.90 -40.39 -13.39
CA PRO A 39 13.81 -40.20 -14.34
C PRO A 39 12.85 -41.40 -14.42
N ALA A 40 11.63 -41.17 -14.88
CA ALA A 40 10.73 -42.15 -15.52
C ALA A 40 9.57 -41.33 -16.14
N GLU A 41 9.52 -41.23 -17.46
CA GLU A 41 8.68 -42.06 -18.33
C GLU A 41 7.20 -41.65 -18.32
N SER A 42 6.78 -41.25 -19.52
CA SER A 42 5.45 -41.01 -20.05
C SER A 42 4.39 -42.00 -19.57
N VAL A 43 3.20 -41.50 -19.22
CA VAL A 43 1.93 -42.02 -19.72
C VAL A 43 0.90 -40.87 -19.74
N ASP A 44 0.42 -40.51 -20.93
CA ASP A 44 -0.83 -39.77 -21.12
C ASP A 44 -1.99 -40.60 -20.57
N LEU A 45 -2.75 -40.07 -19.61
CA LEU A 45 -4.10 -40.56 -19.35
C LEU A 45 -5.08 -39.41 -19.20
N THR A 46 -5.95 -39.39 -20.19
CA THR A 46 -7.18 -38.64 -20.42
C THR A 46 -8.09 -38.53 -19.20
N GLU A 47 -8.71 -37.36 -19.11
CA GLU A 47 -9.91 -37.07 -18.35
C GLU A 47 -10.97 -38.16 -18.53
N ARG A 48 -11.39 -38.80 -17.43
CA ARG A 48 -12.66 -39.54 -17.40
C ARG A 48 -13.41 -39.29 -16.09
N SER A 49 -14.62 -38.78 -16.32
CA SER A 49 -15.67 -38.37 -15.38
C SER A 49 -16.09 -39.47 -14.36
N PRO A 50 -16.54 -39.11 -13.15
CA PRO A 50 -16.91 -40.07 -12.12
C PRO A 50 -18.40 -40.40 -12.16
N ARG A 51 -18.80 -41.49 -12.82
CA ARG A 51 -20.12 -42.13 -12.61
C ARG A 51 -20.08 -43.63 -12.87
N SER A 52 -20.17 -44.43 -11.82
CA SER A 52 -21.31 -45.33 -11.56
C SER A 52 -20.90 -46.44 -10.59
N ILE A 53 -21.69 -46.56 -9.54
CA ILE A 53 -21.60 -47.61 -8.52
C ILE A 53 -22.25 -48.85 -9.13
N LYS A 54 -21.48 -49.88 -9.45
CA LYS A 54 -22.02 -51.21 -9.75
C LYS A 54 -21.34 -52.24 -8.86
N LYS A 55 -22.12 -52.71 -7.88
CA LYS A 55 -21.79 -53.78 -6.94
C LYS A 55 -21.49 -55.06 -7.72
N HIS A 56 -20.27 -55.58 -7.59
CA HIS A 56 -19.99 -56.98 -7.87
C HIS A 56 -19.65 -57.69 -6.56
N LYS A 57 -20.55 -58.61 -6.18
CA LYS A 57 -20.30 -59.68 -5.21
C LYS A 57 -19.19 -60.56 -5.79
N THR A 58 -18.04 -60.62 -5.13
CA THR A 58 -17.09 -61.72 -5.30
C THR A 58 -17.18 -62.61 -4.07
N ALA A 59 -17.73 -63.81 -4.31
CA ALA A 59 -17.70 -64.92 -3.38
C ALA A 59 -16.24 -65.30 -3.10
N VAL A 60 -15.90 -65.38 -1.82
CA VAL A 60 -14.61 -65.89 -1.34
C VAL A 60 -14.63 -67.40 -1.55
N ILE A 61 -13.79 -67.90 -2.46
CA ILE A 61 -13.46 -69.32 -2.56
C ILE A 61 -12.39 -69.59 -1.49
N PRO A 62 -12.63 -70.46 -0.49
CA PRO A 62 -11.59 -70.87 0.42
C PRO A 62 -10.66 -71.87 -0.30
N ILE A 63 -9.39 -71.50 -0.43
CA ILE A 63 -8.31 -72.38 -0.85
C ILE A 63 -8.14 -73.44 0.24
N ARG A 64 -8.51 -74.69 -0.07
CA ARG A 64 -8.13 -75.87 0.69
C ARG A 64 -6.62 -76.06 0.54
N VAL A 65 -5.89 -75.88 1.63
CA VAL A 65 -4.50 -76.33 1.75
C VAL A 65 -4.56 -77.86 1.84
N GLN A 66 -3.98 -78.53 0.85
CA GLN A 66 -3.71 -79.97 0.89
C GLN A 66 -2.62 -80.22 1.92
N ASP A 67 -2.94 -81.02 2.94
CA ASP A 67 -1.95 -81.65 3.80
C ASP A 67 -1.28 -82.78 3.00
N ASP A 68 -0.14 -82.47 2.39
CA ASP A 68 0.76 -83.47 1.84
C ASP A 68 1.65 -84.02 2.94
N LYS A 69 1.75 -85.36 2.95
CA LYS A 69 2.77 -86.23 3.56
C LYS A 69 2.71 -86.49 5.06
N ASN A 70 2.31 -87.71 5.38
CA ASN A 70 3.23 -88.65 6.01
C ASN A 70 2.97 -90.04 5.44
N GLU A 71 3.79 -90.40 4.45
CA GLU A 71 4.00 -91.79 4.06
C GLU A 71 4.61 -92.51 5.26
N SER A 72 3.92 -93.55 5.71
CA SER A 72 4.38 -94.49 6.73
C SER A 72 5.53 -95.28 6.12
N ASP A 73 6.74 -95.10 6.66
CA ASP A 73 7.89 -95.93 6.34
C ASP A 73 7.55 -97.40 6.62
N GLU A 74 7.96 -98.24 5.68
CA GLU A 74 7.71 -99.66 5.65
C GLU A 74 8.53 -100.40 6.71
N ASP A 75 7.88 -101.40 7.30
CA ASP A 75 8.48 -102.40 8.18
C ASP A 75 9.39 -103.34 7.36
N ASP A 76 10.68 -103.01 7.27
CA ASP A 76 11.70 -103.94 6.76
C ASP A 76 12.07 -104.96 7.86
N TYR A 77 11.38 -106.10 7.81
CA TYR A 77 11.74 -107.31 8.52
C TYR A 77 13.02 -107.90 7.92
N THR A 78 14.19 -107.52 8.46
CA THR A 78 15.42 -108.29 8.24
C THR A 78 15.70 -109.19 9.44
N SER A 79 15.32 -110.45 9.27
CA SER A 79 15.76 -111.61 10.05
C SER A 79 17.30 -111.75 9.99
N GLY A 80 17.93 -112.01 11.14
CA GLY A 80 19.35 -112.24 11.26
C GLY A 80 19.69 -112.98 12.56
N GLU A 81 19.60 -114.31 12.52
CA GLU A 81 20.24 -115.22 13.47
C GLU A 81 21.77 -115.06 13.40
N SER A 82 22.44 -114.92 14.56
CA SER A 82 23.83 -115.38 14.82
C SER A 82 24.19 -115.10 16.28
N SER A 83 24.21 -116.15 17.11
CA SER A 83 25.42 -116.88 17.55
C SER A 83 26.13 -116.26 18.76
N GLU A 84 25.79 -116.83 19.92
CA GLU A 84 26.68 -117.26 21.01
C GLU A 84 28.15 -116.74 20.96
N GLY A 85 28.46 -115.82 21.87
CA GLY A 85 29.80 -115.25 22.08
C GLY A 85 29.79 -114.23 23.23
N THR A 86 29.97 -114.71 24.46
CA THR A 86 29.68 -114.05 25.75
C THR A 86 30.77 -113.10 26.27
N THR A 87 31.37 -112.26 25.41
CA THR A 87 32.38 -111.27 25.87
C THR A 87 32.28 -109.86 25.28
N ASP A 88 31.27 -109.56 24.45
CA ASP A 88 31.12 -108.27 23.74
C ASP A 88 29.92 -107.39 24.20
N ASP A 89 29.23 -107.80 25.27
CA ASP A 89 28.01 -107.13 25.75
C ASP A 89 28.27 -105.73 26.31
N ASP A 90 29.44 -105.50 26.91
CA ASP A 90 29.79 -104.22 27.52
C ASP A 90 30.00 -103.12 26.46
N GLU A 91 30.61 -103.44 25.31
CA GLU A 91 30.78 -102.49 24.21
C GLU A 91 29.44 -102.07 23.58
N LYS A 92 28.52 -103.02 23.42
CA LYS A 92 27.17 -102.73 22.90
C LYS A 92 26.39 -101.84 23.87
N LEU A 93 26.54 -102.05 25.17
CA LEU A 93 25.93 -101.21 26.20
C LEU A 93 26.43 -99.76 26.14
N VAL A 94 27.75 -99.57 26.01
CA VAL A 94 28.37 -98.23 25.91
C VAL A 94 27.95 -97.52 24.62
N LYS A 95 27.94 -98.21 23.47
CA LYS A 95 27.45 -97.64 22.20
C LYS A 95 25.98 -97.22 22.28
N LYS A 96 25.13 -98.01 22.97
CA LYS A 96 23.71 -97.70 23.19
C LYS A 96 23.53 -96.50 24.12
N GLN A 97 24.33 -96.38 25.18
CA GLN A 97 24.31 -95.21 26.06
C GLN A 97 24.77 -93.93 25.33
N LEU A 98 25.85 -93.99 24.55
CA LEU A 98 26.32 -92.86 23.73
C LEU A 98 25.27 -92.41 22.71
N ALA A 99 24.64 -93.35 22.00
CA ALA A 99 23.56 -93.05 21.08
C ALA A 99 22.34 -92.42 21.79
N SER A 100 22.03 -92.84 23.02
CA SER A 100 20.98 -92.23 23.85
C SER A 100 21.31 -90.78 24.21
N VAL A 101 22.54 -90.53 24.67
CA VAL A 101 23.02 -89.16 25.00
C VAL A 101 23.02 -88.27 23.75
N GLN A 102 23.47 -88.77 22.61
CA GLN A 102 23.47 -88.03 21.35
C GLN A 102 22.04 -87.69 20.89
N LYS A 103 21.10 -88.65 20.98
CA LYS A 103 19.67 -88.41 20.70
C LYS A 103 19.06 -87.38 21.67
N GLU A 104 19.42 -87.43 22.95
CA GLU A 104 18.95 -86.44 23.94
C GLU A 104 19.50 -85.04 23.65
N GLN A 105 20.79 -84.93 23.30
CA GLN A 105 21.41 -83.67 22.88
C GLN A 105 20.74 -83.11 21.62
N GLN A 106 20.46 -83.97 20.63
CA GLN A 106 19.76 -83.56 19.41
C GLN A 106 18.34 -83.08 19.70
N ARG A 107 17.57 -83.81 20.54
CA ARG A 107 16.24 -83.37 20.98
C ARG A 107 16.28 -82.02 21.69
N LYS A 108 17.26 -81.79 22.57
CA LYS A 108 17.47 -80.49 23.24
C LYS A 108 17.77 -79.38 22.23
N ALA A 109 18.60 -79.65 21.22
CA ALA A 109 18.91 -78.69 20.16
C ALA A 109 17.68 -78.35 19.30
N ASP A 110 16.85 -79.34 18.98
CA ASP A 110 15.62 -79.15 18.20
C ASP A 110 14.56 -78.36 19.01
N ILE A 111 14.40 -78.64 20.30
CA ILE A 111 13.55 -77.84 21.19
C ILE A 111 14.02 -76.39 21.22
N MET A 112 15.33 -76.14 21.40
CA MET A 112 15.88 -74.78 21.40
C MET A 112 15.66 -74.07 20.05
N ARG A 113 15.81 -74.78 18.93
CA ARG A 113 15.55 -74.25 17.59
C ARG A 113 14.06 -73.88 17.42
N ASN A 114 13.15 -74.75 17.84
CA ASN A 114 11.70 -74.50 17.77
C ASN A 114 11.29 -73.33 18.66
N GLU A 115 11.83 -73.23 19.87
CA GLU A 115 11.60 -72.08 20.76
C GLU A 115 12.10 -70.76 20.14
N MET A 116 13.28 -70.77 19.50
CA MET A 116 13.82 -69.60 18.82
C MET A 116 12.92 -69.18 17.64
N GLN A 117 12.44 -70.13 16.83
CA GLN A 117 11.52 -69.86 15.74
C GLN A 117 10.18 -69.30 16.23
N MET A 118 9.63 -69.85 17.32
CA MET A 118 8.39 -69.34 17.91
C MET A 118 8.54 -67.91 18.44
N LYS A 119 9.63 -67.61 19.14
CA LYS A 119 9.95 -66.25 19.59
C LYS A 119 10.08 -65.28 18.42
N GLN A 120 10.73 -65.71 17.34
CA GLN A 120 10.87 -64.90 16.12
C GLN A 120 9.52 -64.64 15.42
N CYS A 121 8.65 -65.65 15.33
CA CYS A 121 7.30 -65.51 14.80
C CYS A 121 6.44 -64.55 15.63
N GLU A 122 6.53 -64.62 16.97
CA GLU A 122 5.81 -63.72 17.87
C GLU A 122 6.33 -62.28 17.78
N GLU A 123 7.64 -62.09 17.69
CA GLU A 123 8.25 -60.77 17.49
C GLU A 123 7.82 -60.15 16.16
N ASN A 124 7.78 -60.94 15.07
CA ASN A 124 7.30 -60.48 13.78
C ASN A 124 5.82 -60.06 13.86
N ARG A 125 4.96 -60.84 14.52
CA ARG A 125 3.56 -60.45 14.77
C ARG A 125 3.44 -59.18 15.60
N ARG A 126 4.33 -58.94 16.55
CA ARG A 126 4.37 -57.69 17.32
C ARG A 126 4.75 -56.52 16.42
N ARG A 127 5.80 -56.64 15.62
CA ARG A 127 6.25 -55.59 14.67
C ARG A 127 5.17 -55.25 13.65
N GLU A 128 4.41 -56.24 13.17
CA GLU A 128 3.27 -55.99 12.26
C GLU A 128 2.16 -55.19 12.94
N ARG A 129 1.78 -55.54 14.18
CA ARG A 129 0.80 -54.78 14.96
C ARG A 129 1.25 -53.32 15.16
N GLU A 130 2.52 -53.10 15.50
CA GLU A 130 3.08 -51.75 15.65
C GLU A 130 3.06 -50.97 14.32
N ARG A 131 3.30 -51.62 13.18
CA ARG A 131 3.19 -50.99 11.85
C ARG A 131 1.76 -50.56 11.55
N PHE A 132 0.78 -51.43 11.80
CA PHE A 132 -0.63 -51.10 11.61
C PHE A 132 -1.09 -49.96 12.52
N GLU A 133 -0.65 -49.95 13.77
CA GLU A 133 -0.98 -48.87 14.71
C GLU A 133 -0.39 -47.52 14.26
N ARG A 134 0.86 -47.49 13.78
CA ARG A 134 1.48 -46.28 13.22
C ARG A 134 0.72 -45.76 12.00
N LEU A 135 0.29 -46.66 11.09
CA LEU A 135 -0.50 -46.28 9.92
C LEU A 135 -1.89 -45.76 10.32
N ALA A 136 -2.55 -46.38 11.31
CA ALA A 136 -3.83 -45.91 11.82
C ALA A 136 -3.70 -44.53 12.48
N LYS A 137 -2.63 -44.30 13.25
CA LYS A 137 -2.34 -42.99 13.86
C LYS A 137 -2.10 -41.91 12.79
N HIS A 138 -1.32 -42.23 11.76
CA HIS A 138 -1.07 -41.31 10.65
C HIS A 138 -2.36 -40.95 9.88
N ARG A 139 -3.24 -41.92 9.63
CA ARG A 139 -4.56 -41.65 9.00
C ARG A 139 -5.42 -40.72 9.86
N LYS A 140 -5.48 -40.95 11.19
CA LYS A 140 -6.20 -40.07 12.12
C LYS A 140 -5.64 -38.66 12.12
N GLU A 141 -4.32 -38.50 12.07
CA GLU A 141 -3.67 -37.19 12.01
C GLU A 141 -3.98 -36.45 10.69
N GLN A 142 -4.00 -37.17 9.56
CA GLN A 142 -4.41 -36.60 8.27
C GLN A 142 -5.89 -36.16 8.29
N GLU A 143 -6.77 -36.97 8.88
CA GLU A 143 -8.19 -36.62 9.02
C GLU A 143 -8.39 -35.37 9.90
N GLN A 144 -7.64 -35.27 11.00
CA GLN A 144 -7.65 -34.08 11.87
C GLN A 144 -7.18 -32.83 11.12
N LYS A 145 -6.08 -32.91 10.36
CA LYS A 145 -5.58 -31.80 9.54
C LYS A 145 -6.59 -31.35 8.49
N LEU A 146 -7.31 -32.29 7.86
CA LEU A 146 -8.37 -31.95 6.91
C LEU A 146 -9.55 -31.25 7.60
N LYS A 147 -10.01 -31.76 8.75
CA LYS A 147 -11.08 -31.10 9.53
C LYS A 147 -10.70 -29.69 9.97
N GLU A 148 -9.47 -29.50 10.43
CA GLU A 148 -8.94 -28.18 10.82
C GLU A 148 -8.86 -27.24 9.61
N SER A 149 -8.42 -27.74 8.44
CA SER A 149 -8.41 -26.97 7.20
C SER A 149 -9.81 -26.56 6.75
N GLU A 150 -10.80 -27.46 6.85
CA GLU A 150 -12.20 -27.15 6.52
C GLU A 150 -12.80 -26.12 7.48
N GLU A 151 -12.51 -26.22 8.78
CA GLU A 151 -12.97 -25.24 9.77
C GLU A 151 -12.33 -23.86 9.52
N ASN A 152 -11.04 -23.81 9.21
CA ASN A 152 -10.37 -22.56 8.85
C ASN A 152 -10.98 -21.93 7.59
N GLN A 153 -11.31 -22.73 6.56
CA GLN A 153 -12.01 -22.23 5.39
C GLN A 153 -13.41 -21.67 5.72
N ARG A 154 -14.13 -22.27 6.66
CA ARG A 154 -15.43 -21.73 7.13
C ARG A 154 -15.25 -20.39 7.82
N ARG A 155 -14.28 -20.28 8.73
CA ARG A 155 -13.96 -19.02 9.44
C ARG A 155 -13.54 -17.91 8.47
N GLU A 156 -12.74 -18.25 7.46
CA GLU A 156 -12.35 -17.29 6.40
C GLU A 156 -13.55 -16.83 5.56
N LYS A 157 -14.44 -17.74 5.18
CA LYS A 157 -15.68 -17.40 4.45
C LYS A 157 -16.59 -16.47 5.28
N GLU A 158 -16.80 -16.78 6.56
CA GLU A 158 -17.57 -15.92 7.47
C GLU A 158 -16.93 -14.54 7.64
N HIS A 159 -15.60 -14.47 7.71
CA HIS A 159 -14.87 -13.21 7.79
C HIS A 159 -15.05 -12.36 6.52
N LEU A 160 -14.96 -12.99 5.34
CA LEU A 160 -15.20 -12.32 4.06
C LEU A 160 -16.65 -11.82 3.94
N GLU A 161 -17.63 -12.61 4.37
CA GLU A 161 -19.05 -12.20 4.37
C GLU A 161 -19.29 -10.98 5.29
N ARG A 162 -18.65 -10.95 6.48
CA ARG A 162 -18.72 -9.79 7.39
C ARG A 162 -18.12 -8.54 6.76
N LEU A 163 -17.00 -8.66 6.05
CA LEU A 163 -16.38 -7.55 5.33
C LEU A 163 -17.27 -7.04 4.18
N GLU A 164 -17.90 -7.94 3.43
CA GLU A 164 -18.83 -7.58 2.37
C GLU A 164 -20.06 -6.85 2.93
N LYS A 165 -20.62 -7.34 4.03
CA LYS A 165 -21.74 -6.70 4.71
C LYS A 165 -21.37 -5.30 5.22
N ALA A 166 -20.20 -5.13 5.82
CA ALA A 166 -19.69 -3.83 6.27
C ALA A 166 -19.48 -2.86 5.09
N ARG A 167 -19.02 -3.36 3.94
CA ARG A 167 -18.87 -2.56 2.72
C ARG A 167 -20.23 -2.09 2.19
N LYS A 168 -21.22 -2.98 2.09
CA LYS A 168 -22.58 -2.64 1.66
C LYS A 168 -23.25 -1.63 2.60
N GLU A 169 -23.05 -1.78 3.91
CA GLU A 169 -23.57 -0.83 4.89
C GLU A 169 -22.92 0.55 4.74
N LYS A 170 -21.60 0.60 4.52
CA LYS A 170 -20.89 1.87 4.29
C LYS A 170 -21.38 2.57 3.01
N GLU A 171 -21.58 1.81 1.94
CA GLU A 171 -22.12 2.31 0.67
C GLU A 171 -23.55 2.85 0.83
N ALA A 172 -24.41 2.13 1.56
CA ALA A 172 -25.77 2.58 1.87
C ALA A 172 -25.77 3.88 2.70
N ARG A 173 -24.87 4.01 3.68
CA ARG A 173 -24.71 5.24 4.48
C ARG A 173 -24.22 6.40 3.62
N GLU A 174 -23.29 6.16 2.70
CA GLU A 174 -22.77 7.19 1.79
C GLU A 174 -23.85 7.66 0.81
N LYS A 175 -24.62 6.72 0.23
CA LYS A 175 -25.76 7.06 -0.62
C LYS A 175 -26.80 7.92 0.11
N LYS A 176 -27.14 7.56 1.35
CA LYS A 176 -28.05 8.35 2.18
C LYS A 176 -27.52 9.77 2.45
N ARG A 177 -26.21 9.92 2.69
CA ARG A 177 -25.59 11.25 2.87
C ARG A 177 -25.66 12.09 1.60
N LEU A 178 -25.44 11.49 0.43
CA LEU A 178 -25.55 12.18 -0.85
C LEU A 178 -27.00 12.64 -1.12
N GLU A 179 -27.99 11.79 -0.84
CA GLU A 179 -29.41 12.15 -0.97
C GLU A 179 -29.79 13.31 -0.03
N GLU A 180 -29.31 13.31 1.21
CA GLU A 180 -29.52 14.42 2.15
C GLU A 180 -28.83 15.72 1.68
N GLU A 181 -27.63 15.64 1.11
CA GLU A 181 -26.92 16.79 0.55
C GLU A 181 -27.65 17.37 -0.67
N ASP A 182 -28.16 16.53 -1.56
CA ASP A 182 -28.95 16.95 -2.71
C ASP A 182 -30.26 17.62 -2.28
N GLN A 183 -30.91 17.13 -1.22
CA GLN A 183 -32.08 17.81 -0.65
C GLN A 183 -31.72 19.18 -0.06
N ARG A 184 -30.55 19.32 0.59
CA ARG A 184 -30.07 20.62 1.09
C ARG A 184 -29.79 21.58 -0.06
N LYS A 185 -29.12 21.12 -1.12
CA LYS A 185 -28.86 21.93 -2.34
C LYS A 185 -30.17 22.37 -2.99
N LYS A 186 -31.15 21.48 -3.13
CA LYS A 186 -32.49 21.83 -3.66
C LYS A 186 -33.20 22.88 -2.80
N LYS A 187 -33.09 22.80 -1.46
CA LYS A 187 -33.66 23.81 -0.56
C LYS A 187 -32.97 25.18 -0.71
N LEU A 188 -31.64 25.20 -0.78
CA LEU A 188 -30.87 26.42 -1.00
C LEU A 188 -31.20 27.06 -2.36
N PHE A 189 -31.33 26.24 -3.41
CA PHE A 189 -31.72 26.71 -4.73
C PHE A 189 -33.09 27.38 -4.73
N ARG A 190 -34.09 26.77 -4.09
CA ARG A 190 -35.43 27.39 -3.93
C ARG A 190 -35.37 28.71 -3.15
N GLN A 191 -34.56 28.79 -2.09
CA GLN A 191 -34.35 30.04 -1.35
C GLN A 191 -33.71 31.12 -2.23
N GLN A 192 -32.74 30.75 -3.06
CA GLN A 192 -32.11 31.66 -3.99
C GLN A 192 -33.10 32.15 -5.06
N GLU A 193 -33.95 31.27 -5.60
CA GLU A 193 -35.01 31.65 -6.54
C GLU A 193 -35.98 32.66 -5.91
N THR A 194 -36.39 32.45 -4.66
CA THR A 194 -37.27 33.41 -3.96
C THR A 194 -36.60 34.77 -3.77
N LEU A 195 -35.30 34.79 -3.50
CA LEU A 195 -34.54 36.02 -3.28
C LEU A 195 -34.31 36.76 -4.59
N ASN A 196 -34.04 36.04 -5.68
CA ASN A 196 -33.95 36.58 -7.03
C ASN A 196 -35.29 37.18 -7.48
N MET A 197 -36.42 36.52 -7.19
CA MET A 197 -37.75 37.05 -7.49
C MET A 197 -38.02 38.36 -6.74
N TYR A 198 -37.68 38.42 -5.45
CA TYR A 198 -37.80 39.64 -4.66
C TYR A 198 -36.94 40.77 -5.22
N ASN A 199 -35.68 40.50 -5.58
CA ASN A 199 -34.79 41.49 -6.17
C ASN A 199 -35.32 42.02 -7.50
N ARG A 200 -35.88 41.17 -8.37
CA ARG A 200 -36.54 41.61 -9.62
C ARG A 200 -37.75 42.50 -9.37
N VAL A 201 -38.56 42.20 -8.35
CA VAL A 201 -39.70 43.06 -7.99
C VAL A 201 -39.21 44.40 -7.47
N LYS A 202 -38.18 44.40 -6.61
CA LYS A 202 -37.56 45.62 -6.09
C LYS A 202 -37.00 46.49 -7.21
N GLU A 203 -36.26 45.89 -8.14
CA GLU A 203 -35.69 46.58 -9.30
C GLU A 203 -36.78 47.24 -10.16
N ARG A 204 -37.91 46.56 -10.41
CA ARG A 204 -39.06 47.16 -11.10
C ARG A 204 -39.66 48.35 -10.35
N MET A 205 -39.82 48.23 -9.02
CA MET A 205 -40.33 49.33 -8.19
C MET A 205 -39.39 50.53 -8.16
N ASP A 206 -38.08 50.28 -8.15
CA ASP A 206 -37.07 51.35 -8.17
C ASP A 206 -37.00 52.00 -9.57
N GLN A 207 -37.11 51.22 -10.65
CA GLN A 207 -37.24 51.74 -12.03
C GLN A 207 -38.50 52.58 -12.22
N GLU A 208 -39.65 52.14 -11.70
CA GLU A 208 -40.91 52.89 -11.76
C GLU A 208 -40.80 54.22 -10.99
N ARG A 209 -40.12 54.23 -9.84
CA ARG A 209 -39.86 55.46 -9.07
C ARG A 209 -38.99 56.43 -9.85
N LEU A 210 -37.88 55.95 -10.44
CA LEU A 210 -36.98 56.77 -11.25
C LEU A 210 -37.69 57.32 -12.50
N ALA A 211 -38.51 56.52 -13.17
CA ALA A 211 -39.31 56.97 -14.31
C ALA A 211 -40.32 58.05 -13.89
N LYS A 212 -40.94 57.92 -12.72
CA LYS A 212 -41.84 58.94 -12.17
C LYS A 212 -41.11 60.25 -11.86
N GLU A 213 -39.94 60.17 -11.22
CA GLU A 213 -39.11 61.35 -10.93
C GLU A 213 -38.66 62.05 -12.23
N HIS A 214 -38.29 61.28 -13.25
CA HIS A 214 -37.95 61.81 -14.58
C HIS A 214 -39.14 62.53 -15.22
N ASN A 215 -40.32 61.91 -15.24
CA ASN A 215 -41.54 62.50 -15.79
C ASN A 215 -41.96 63.77 -15.04
N GLU A 216 -41.87 63.79 -13.70
CA GLU A 216 -42.15 64.99 -12.88
C GLU A 216 -41.14 66.11 -13.16
N ALA A 217 -39.86 65.77 -13.36
CA ALA A 217 -38.81 66.74 -13.73
C ALA A 217 -39.04 67.33 -15.12
N GLU A 218 -39.44 66.50 -16.09
CA GLU A 218 -39.79 66.90 -17.45
C GLU A 218 -41.04 67.81 -17.46
N GLU A 219 -42.11 67.41 -16.77
CA GLU A 219 -43.31 68.24 -16.63
C GLU A 219 -43.00 69.60 -15.97
N LYS A 220 -42.11 69.62 -14.96
CA LYS A 220 -41.65 70.86 -14.33
C LYS A 220 -40.85 71.73 -15.29
N ARG A 221 -40.04 71.14 -16.18
CA ARG A 221 -39.32 71.85 -17.23
C ARG A 221 -40.30 72.44 -18.24
N ASP A 222 -41.30 71.68 -18.67
CA ASP A 222 -42.31 72.14 -19.62
C ASP A 222 -43.15 73.28 -19.05
N ARG A 223 -43.55 73.21 -17.77
CA ARG A 223 -44.23 74.31 -17.09
C ARG A 223 -43.37 75.57 -17.02
N ARG A 224 -42.06 75.45 -16.81
CA ARG A 224 -41.13 76.59 -16.84
C ARG A 224 -41.03 77.21 -18.22
N LEU A 225 -40.88 76.38 -19.26
CA LEU A 225 -40.83 76.84 -20.65
C LEU A 225 -42.15 77.52 -21.08
N ALA A 226 -43.29 76.98 -20.65
CA ALA A 226 -44.60 77.57 -20.90
C ALA A 226 -44.75 78.94 -20.21
N ALA A 227 -44.36 79.05 -18.93
CA ALA A 227 -44.38 80.31 -18.19
C ALA A 227 -43.43 81.36 -18.80
N GLU A 228 -42.21 80.96 -19.20
CA GLU A 228 -41.28 81.85 -19.89
C GLU A 228 -41.84 82.34 -21.23
N ARG A 229 -42.50 81.45 -21.99
CA ARG A 229 -43.17 81.82 -23.25
C ARG A 229 -44.31 82.82 -23.02
N GLU A 230 -45.11 82.65 -21.98
CA GLU A 230 -46.17 83.59 -21.62
C GLU A 230 -45.61 84.95 -21.17
N GLU A 231 -44.51 84.95 -20.41
CA GLU A 231 -43.80 86.17 -20.02
C GLU A 231 -43.26 86.92 -21.25
N ARG A 232 -42.63 86.20 -22.20
CA ARG A 232 -42.16 86.78 -23.48
C ARG A 232 -43.31 87.39 -24.28
N LEU A 233 -44.45 86.70 -24.37
CA LEU A 233 -45.63 87.22 -25.06
C LEU A 233 -46.20 88.47 -24.37
N SER A 234 -46.17 88.50 -23.04
CA SER A 234 -46.60 89.66 -22.25
C SER A 234 -45.68 90.86 -22.46
N LYS A 235 -44.35 90.64 -22.48
CA LYS A 235 -43.34 91.67 -22.82
C LYS A 235 -43.56 92.22 -24.22
N ILE A 236 -43.83 91.38 -25.22
CA ILE A 236 -44.13 91.82 -26.59
C ILE A 236 -45.41 92.67 -26.63
N ARG A 237 -46.47 92.26 -25.92
CA ARG A 237 -47.71 93.05 -25.84
C ARG A 237 -47.48 94.41 -25.17
N GLN A 238 -46.73 94.44 -24.07
CA GLN A 238 -46.42 95.67 -23.37
C GLN A 238 -45.54 96.60 -24.20
N ALA A 239 -44.50 96.07 -24.85
CA ALA A 239 -43.69 96.81 -25.82
C ALA A 239 -44.53 97.33 -26.99
N GLY A 240 -45.55 96.58 -27.45
CA GLY A 240 -46.50 97.06 -28.46
C GLY A 240 -47.38 98.22 -27.96
N VAL A 241 -47.79 98.21 -26.68
CA VAL A 241 -48.53 99.31 -26.05
C VAL A 241 -47.62 100.53 -25.84
N ASP A 242 -46.38 100.32 -25.40
CA ASP A 242 -45.41 101.38 -25.19
C ASP A 242 -44.95 101.98 -26.53
N ALA A 243 -44.77 101.17 -27.58
CA ALA A 243 -44.51 101.63 -28.93
C ALA A 243 -45.70 102.40 -29.54
N ALA A 244 -46.94 101.97 -29.27
CA ALA A 244 -48.13 102.72 -29.68
C ALA A 244 -48.24 104.07 -28.97
N LYS A 245 -47.91 104.14 -27.66
CA LYS A 245 -47.80 105.41 -26.92
C LYS A 245 -46.65 106.29 -27.41
N LYS A 246 -45.54 105.67 -27.82
CA LYS A 246 -44.37 106.37 -28.36
C LYS A 246 -44.65 106.95 -29.75
N LEU A 247 -45.41 106.24 -30.59
CA LEU A 247 -45.93 106.76 -31.87
C LEU A 247 -46.93 107.92 -31.70
N GLU A 248 -47.62 108.01 -30.55
CA GLU A 248 -48.46 109.16 -30.21
C GLU A 248 -47.65 110.37 -29.69
N LEU A 249 -46.36 110.17 -29.39
CA LEU A 249 -45.43 111.21 -28.91
C LEU A 249 -44.38 111.63 -29.96
N GLU A 250 -44.13 110.82 -31.00
CA GLU A 250 -43.16 111.07 -32.09
C GLU A 250 -43.82 111.66 -33.36
N GLU A 251 -44.80 112.56 -33.19
CA GLU A 251 -45.17 113.58 -34.19
C GLU A 251 -44.32 114.87 -34.04
N ALA A 252 -43.22 114.82 -33.28
CA ALA A 252 -42.23 115.89 -33.21
C ALA A 252 -40.81 115.33 -33.04
N ASP A 253 -39.90 115.83 -33.89
CA ASP A 253 -38.45 115.69 -33.91
C ASP A 253 -37.90 114.29 -34.26
N ASP A 254 -37.40 114.03 -35.47
CA ASP A 254 -36.31 114.65 -36.27
C ASP A 254 -34.91 114.06 -35.94
N GLU A 255 -34.33 113.47 -36.99
CA GLU A 255 -32.93 113.21 -37.38
C GLU A 255 -31.82 112.73 -36.39
N GLY A 256 -30.98 111.80 -36.89
CA GLY A 256 -29.61 111.48 -36.41
C GLY A 256 -29.44 110.02 -35.99
N ASP A 257 -28.81 109.11 -36.75
CA ASP A 257 -27.40 108.99 -37.21
C ASP A 257 -26.38 108.61 -36.10
N ASP A 258 -25.33 107.88 -36.48
CA ASP A 258 -24.20 107.32 -35.68
C ASP A 258 -24.47 106.03 -34.87
N ASP A 259 -23.55 105.08 -34.68
CA ASP A 259 -22.26 104.70 -35.26
C ASP A 259 -21.87 103.38 -34.52
N GLU A 260 -21.37 102.35 -35.22
CA GLU A 260 -20.04 101.75 -35.05
C GLU A 260 -19.78 100.81 -33.85
N ASP A 261 -18.94 99.82 -34.15
CA ASP A 261 -18.07 99.05 -33.25
C ASP A 261 -18.69 97.93 -32.39
N LYS A 262 -18.02 96.81 -32.10
CA LYS A 262 -16.87 96.04 -32.61
C LYS A 262 -16.69 94.87 -31.60
N ASP A 263 -15.85 93.91 -31.96
CA ASP A 263 -15.12 92.98 -31.06
C ASP A 263 -15.89 91.77 -30.50
N GLU A 264 -15.56 90.53 -30.88
CA GLU A 264 -14.40 89.66 -30.54
C GLU A 264 -14.92 88.55 -29.59
N ASP A 265 -14.96 87.31 -30.09
CA ASP A 265 -14.05 86.20 -29.74
C ASP A 265 -14.16 85.72 -28.28
N GLU A 266 -14.51 84.45 -28.08
CA GLU A 266 -13.71 83.55 -27.24
C GLU A 266 -14.13 82.08 -27.40
N GLU A 267 -13.11 81.27 -27.69
CA GLU A 267 -13.12 79.81 -27.74
C GLU A 267 -13.36 79.17 -26.36
N SER A 268 -13.84 77.93 -26.34
CA SER A 268 -13.47 76.97 -25.30
C SER A 268 -13.74 75.54 -25.77
N GLU A 269 -12.63 74.85 -25.98
CA GLU A 269 -12.42 73.39 -25.98
C GLU A 269 -13.19 72.69 -24.84
N ASN A 270 -13.64 71.44 -25.04
CA ASN A 270 -13.14 70.29 -24.25
C ASN A 270 -13.72 68.92 -24.69
N GLU A 271 -12.81 67.98 -24.99
CA GLU A 271 -12.76 66.53 -24.69
C GLU A 271 -13.99 65.64 -25.02
N GLU A 272 -13.88 64.71 -25.99
CA GLU A 272 -13.38 63.33 -25.83
C GLU A 272 -14.12 62.53 -24.74
N ASP A 273 -14.98 61.58 -25.15
CA ASP A 273 -14.79 60.19 -24.67
C ASP A 273 -15.48 59.19 -25.61
N GLU A 274 -14.65 58.30 -26.13
CA GLU A 274 -15.00 57.11 -26.88
C GLU A 274 -15.64 56.09 -25.93
N ASN A 275 -16.77 55.50 -26.31
CA ASN A 275 -17.04 54.13 -25.87
C ASN A 275 -17.88 53.40 -26.92
N GLU A 276 -17.14 52.81 -27.85
CA GLU A 276 -17.55 51.58 -28.54
C GLU A 276 -17.71 50.48 -27.48
N SER A 277 -18.92 49.94 -27.35
CA SER A 277 -19.10 48.62 -26.74
C SER A 277 -19.92 47.78 -27.70
N ASP A 278 -19.17 46.98 -28.45
CA ASP A 278 -19.61 45.86 -29.27
C ASP A 278 -20.71 45.03 -28.60
N GLU A 279 -21.86 44.98 -29.25
CA GLU A 279 -22.84 43.91 -29.12
C GLU A 279 -22.50 42.83 -30.16
N ASP A 280 -21.95 41.69 -29.73
CA ASP A 280 -22.10 40.43 -30.45
C ASP A 280 -21.76 39.25 -29.52
N ASP A 281 -22.80 38.61 -28.97
CA ASP A 281 -22.67 37.32 -28.27
C ASP A 281 -23.78 36.38 -28.75
N GLU A 282 -23.45 35.55 -29.75
CA GLU A 282 -24.18 34.33 -30.08
C GLU A 282 -23.21 33.12 -30.03
N PRO A 283 -23.68 31.94 -29.59
CA PRO A 283 -22.81 30.96 -28.94
C PRO A 283 -22.45 29.79 -29.85
N ALA A 284 -21.18 29.38 -29.84
CA ALA A 284 -20.76 28.13 -30.48
C ALA A 284 -19.90 27.25 -29.57
N LYS A 285 -20.52 26.13 -29.16
CA LYS A 285 -19.89 24.95 -28.59
C LYS A 285 -18.71 24.47 -29.44
N LYS A 286 -17.54 24.21 -28.84
CA LYS A 286 -16.78 22.98 -29.12
C LYS A 286 -15.66 22.74 -28.11
N ASP A 287 -15.66 21.50 -27.63
CA ASP A 287 -14.57 20.82 -26.94
C ASP A 287 -13.19 21.15 -27.51
N THR A 288 -12.21 21.39 -26.64
CA THR A 288 -10.95 20.63 -26.69
C THR A 288 -10.11 20.79 -25.41
N ARG A 289 -9.73 19.63 -24.88
CA ARG A 289 -8.68 19.43 -23.88
C ARG A 289 -7.36 20.08 -24.29
N LYS A 290 -6.79 20.92 -23.43
CA LYS A 290 -5.35 20.90 -23.07
C LYS A 290 -5.04 21.84 -21.90
N THR A 291 -4.96 21.26 -20.71
CA THR A 291 -4.35 21.86 -19.52
C THR A 291 -2.85 22.05 -19.76
N LYS A 292 -2.43 23.28 -20.05
CA LYS A 292 -1.07 23.78 -19.82
C LYS A 292 -1.19 24.95 -18.82
N LEU A 293 -1.13 24.63 -17.53
CA LEU A 293 -0.88 25.62 -16.49
C LEU A 293 0.62 25.90 -16.47
N LYS A 294 1.00 27.06 -17.02
CA LYS A 294 2.23 27.77 -16.63
C LYS A 294 1.91 28.45 -15.29
N GLU A 295 2.63 28.05 -14.25
CA GLU A 295 2.68 28.82 -13.00
C GLU A 295 3.68 29.97 -13.20
N ASP A 296 3.18 31.17 -13.44
CA ASP A 296 3.95 32.40 -13.24
C ASP A 296 3.95 32.73 -11.75
N ARG A 297 5.15 32.67 -11.17
CA ARG A 297 5.46 33.07 -9.80
C ARG A 297 5.29 34.57 -9.66
N LYS A 298 4.25 34.99 -8.94
CA LYS A 298 4.18 36.34 -8.36
C LYS A 298 4.61 36.22 -6.91
N ASP A 299 5.86 36.62 -6.64
CA ASP A 299 6.38 36.87 -5.30
C ASP A 299 5.45 37.86 -4.59
N LYS A 300 4.69 37.36 -3.61
CA LYS A 300 4.01 38.21 -2.62
C LYS A 300 4.86 38.24 -1.37
N ASP A 301 5.40 39.42 -1.18
CA ASP A 301 5.96 39.98 0.04
C ASP A 301 5.32 39.39 1.31
N ASN A 302 6.17 38.81 2.15
CA ASN A 302 5.81 38.21 3.44
C ASN A 302 5.43 39.32 4.42
N GLY A 303 4.18 39.76 4.35
CA GLY A 303 3.52 40.46 5.45
C GLY A 303 3.56 39.58 6.71
N GLY A 304 4.38 40.00 7.67
CA GLY A 304 4.67 39.27 8.90
C GLY A 304 3.40 38.87 9.65
N LYS A 305 3.07 37.58 9.60
CA LYS A 305 2.22 36.94 10.61
C LYS A 305 3.00 36.91 11.93
N LYS A 306 2.92 38.01 12.68
CA LYS A 306 3.24 38.01 14.10
C LYS A 306 2.25 37.05 14.77
N ASN A 307 2.77 35.93 15.26
CA ASN A 307 2.04 35.01 16.13
C ASN A 307 1.60 35.80 17.37
N SER A 308 0.34 36.25 17.39
CA SER A 308 -0.24 37.16 18.39
C SER A 308 -0.38 36.57 19.81
N PHE A 309 0.23 35.40 20.07
CA PHE A 309 0.12 34.70 21.35
C PHE A 309 1.46 34.47 22.06
N LEU A 310 2.58 34.86 21.45
CA LEU A 310 3.90 34.81 22.08
C LEU A 310 4.32 36.24 22.38
N GLY A 311 4.24 36.65 23.64
CA GLY A 311 4.63 37.99 24.09
C GLY A 311 6.02 38.40 23.59
N ALA A 312 6.26 39.70 23.54
CA ALA A 312 7.38 40.40 22.88
C ALA A 312 8.82 40.01 23.30
N ASN A 313 9.02 38.95 24.08
CA ASN A 313 10.31 38.54 24.67
C ASN A 313 10.83 37.21 24.13
N ALA A 314 10.46 36.79 22.92
CA ALA A 314 11.09 35.64 22.28
C ALA A 314 12.50 36.05 21.79
N PRO A 315 13.59 35.42 22.29
CA PRO A 315 14.94 35.76 21.84
C PRO A 315 15.09 35.42 20.36
N ASP A 316 15.54 36.40 19.56
CA ASP A 316 15.94 36.21 18.17
C ASP A 316 17.17 35.29 18.12
N LEU A 317 16.92 33.99 18.00
CA LEU A 317 17.98 33.00 17.85
C LEU A 317 18.46 33.02 16.39
N PRO A 318 19.79 33.04 16.14
CA PRO A 318 20.31 32.95 14.79
C PRO A 318 19.77 31.68 14.12
N LYS A 319 19.30 31.79 12.87
CA LYS A 319 18.78 30.68 12.03
C LYS A 319 19.82 29.58 11.72
N ALA A 320 20.94 29.55 12.44
CA ALA A 320 22.01 28.59 12.27
C ALA A 320 21.51 27.16 12.58
N GLU A 321 21.31 26.41 11.49
CA GLU A 321 21.46 24.95 11.40
C GLU A 321 20.66 24.11 12.40
N PHE A 322 19.38 24.45 12.62
CA PHE A 322 18.47 23.55 13.32
C PHE A 322 18.06 22.37 12.45
N CYS A 323 18.91 21.35 12.40
CA CYS A 323 18.62 20.11 11.72
C CYS A 323 18.09 19.05 12.70
N ALA A 324 16.95 18.44 12.37
CA ALA A 324 16.50 17.19 13.01
C ALA A 324 16.25 16.13 11.93
N CYS A 325 16.51 14.86 12.26
CA CYS A 325 16.20 13.76 11.35
C CYS A 325 14.80 13.19 11.63
N VAL A 326 14.18 12.57 10.63
CA VAL A 326 12.77 12.12 10.68
C VAL A 326 12.47 11.25 11.90
N ARG A 327 13.43 10.43 12.32
CA ARG A 327 13.29 9.57 13.50
C ARG A 327 13.23 10.36 14.81
N CYS A 328 14.04 11.40 14.93
CA CYS A 328 14.07 12.24 16.11
C CYS A 328 12.78 13.04 16.25
N ILE A 329 12.23 13.56 15.13
CA ILE A 329 10.93 14.24 15.12
C ILE A 329 9.79 13.30 15.54
N ARG A 330 9.76 12.06 15.01
CA ARG A 330 8.78 11.07 15.45
C ARG A 330 8.89 10.71 16.92
N SER A 331 10.09 10.85 17.49
CA SER A 331 10.30 10.58 18.89
C SER A 331 9.94 11.79 19.77
N LEU A 332 10.09 13.02 19.26
CA LEU A 332 9.55 14.25 19.88
C LEU A 332 8.03 14.19 20.06
N ALA A 333 7.33 13.53 19.13
CA ALA A 333 5.89 13.30 19.25
C ALA A 333 5.51 12.44 20.46
N THR A 334 6.39 11.55 20.93
CA THR A 334 6.09 10.65 22.06
C THR A 334 6.67 11.15 23.38
N SER A 335 7.82 11.82 23.37
CA SER A 335 8.36 12.48 24.54
C SER A 335 9.08 13.76 24.13
N PRO A 336 9.00 14.85 24.91
CA PRO A 336 9.65 16.12 24.57
C PRO A 336 11.14 16.13 24.94
N LEU A 337 11.67 15.12 25.65
CA LEU A 337 13.08 15.12 26.06
C LEU A 337 13.98 14.57 24.94
N PHE A 338 14.21 15.36 23.89
CA PHE A 338 15.02 14.93 22.75
C PHE A 338 15.97 16.02 22.26
N SER A 339 17.27 15.73 22.38
CA SER A 339 18.30 16.38 21.58
C SER A 339 18.59 15.52 20.33
N CYS A 340 18.66 16.19 19.18
CA CYS A 340 19.15 15.61 17.93
C CYS A 340 20.26 16.54 17.42
N VAL A 341 21.50 16.09 17.54
CA VAL A 341 22.67 16.84 17.05
C VAL A 341 23.26 16.07 15.89
N PHE A 342 23.29 16.68 14.71
CA PHE A 342 23.97 16.11 13.55
C PHE A 342 25.49 16.15 13.75
N THR A 343 26.15 15.11 13.26
CA THR A 343 27.61 15.11 13.13
C THR A 343 28.02 15.86 11.86
N ASP A 344 29.32 15.96 11.58
CA ASP A 344 29.83 16.49 10.30
C ASP A 344 29.26 15.75 9.07
N ASP A 345 28.79 14.51 9.27
CA ASP A 345 28.02 13.74 8.28
C ASP A 345 26.52 14.10 8.37
N PRO A 346 25.92 14.72 7.32
CA PRO A 346 24.53 15.15 7.31
C PRO A 346 23.53 13.99 7.31
N ASP A 347 23.97 12.75 7.09
CA ASP A 347 23.11 11.57 7.15
C ASP A 347 23.09 10.90 8.53
N LYS A 348 23.83 11.46 9.50
CA LYS A 348 23.96 10.87 10.83
C LYS A 348 23.77 11.92 11.92
N CYS A 349 22.94 11.57 12.90
CA CYS A 349 22.90 12.29 14.17
C CYS A 349 23.44 11.42 15.29
N SER A 350 24.09 12.05 16.27
CA SER A 350 24.62 11.41 17.49
C SER A 350 23.69 10.33 18.03
N ARG A 351 22.42 10.68 18.24
CA ARG A 351 21.41 9.75 18.76
C ARG A 351 21.16 8.52 17.88
N CYS A 352 21.14 8.68 16.55
CA CYS A 352 20.93 7.55 15.64
C CYS A 352 22.20 6.70 15.51
N ILE A 353 23.38 7.33 15.59
CA ILE A 353 24.69 6.66 15.66
C ILE A 353 24.75 5.77 16.91
N ASP A 354 24.44 6.33 18.09
CA ASP A 354 24.46 5.59 19.37
C ASP A 354 23.53 4.37 19.36
N ARG A 355 22.44 4.45 18.59
CA ARG A 355 21.46 3.37 18.43
C ARG A 355 21.81 2.41 17.30
N GLY A 356 22.88 2.65 16.55
CA GLY A 356 23.30 1.85 15.39
C GLY A 356 22.29 1.87 14.24
N ARG A 357 21.58 2.98 14.02
CA ARG A 357 20.55 3.09 12.99
C ARG A 357 20.83 4.23 12.03
N SER A 358 20.44 4.07 10.77
CA SER A 358 20.52 5.17 9.79
C SER A 358 19.54 6.30 10.16
N CYS A 359 20.04 7.54 10.15
CA CYS A 359 19.19 8.71 10.11
C CYS A 359 18.69 8.91 8.68
N LYS A 360 17.54 9.57 8.57
CA LYS A 360 17.09 10.11 7.30
C LYS A 360 16.87 11.60 7.52
N PRO A 361 17.53 12.48 6.76
CA PRO A 361 17.28 13.92 6.86
C PRO A 361 15.81 14.21 6.52
N VAL A 362 15.29 15.29 7.09
CA VAL A 362 13.95 15.77 6.78
C VAL A 362 13.96 16.34 5.36
N PRO A 363 12.91 16.10 4.55
CA PRO A 363 12.79 16.74 3.25
C PRO A 363 12.88 18.28 3.36
N ASN A 364 13.58 18.94 2.43
CA ASN A 364 13.76 20.39 2.44
C ASN A 364 12.42 21.16 2.46
N SER A 365 11.37 20.60 1.87
CA SER A 365 9.98 21.13 1.88
C SER A 365 9.39 21.31 3.28
N LEU A 366 9.90 20.59 4.28
CA LEU A 366 9.43 20.64 5.67
C LEU A 366 10.48 21.19 6.63
N HIS A 367 11.62 21.68 6.11
CA HIS A 367 12.73 22.16 6.92
C HIS A 367 12.32 23.32 7.82
N ASP A 368 11.66 24.35 7.26
CA ASP A 368 11.27 25.54 8.02
C ASP A 368 10.32 25.21 9.18
N VAL A 369 9.35 24.33 8.93
CA VAL A 369 8.38 23.87 9.95
C VAL A 369 9.09 23.08 11.06
N VAL A 370 10.14 22.33 10.71
CA VAL A 370 10.97 21.62 11.69
C VAL A 370 11.82 22.59 12.49
N CYS A 371 12.37 23.64 11.87
CA CYS A 371 13.08 24.68 12.61
C CYS A 371 12.16 25.37 13.64
N GLU A 372 10.91 25.68 13.27
CA GLU A 372 9.91 26.21 14.20
C GLU A 372 9.65 25.27 15.39
N LEU A 373 9.48 23.96 15.12
CA LEU A 373 9.34 22.95 16.17
C LEU A 373 10.55 22.93 17.11
N LEU A 374 11.77 23.04 16.57
CA LEU A 374 12.99 23.02 17.38
C LEU A 374 13.15 24.29 18.22
N VAL A 375 12.65 25.44 17.75
CA VAL A 375 12.55 26.66 18.58
C VAL A 375 11.57 26.44 19.73
N LEU A 376 10.40 25.84 19.47
CA LEU A 376 9.43 25.49 20.53
C LEU A 376 10.01 24.50 21.54
N GLN A 377 10.81 23.54 21.08
CA GLN A 377 11.52 22.61 21.94
C GLN A 377 12.51 23.33 22.86
N LYS A 378 13.29 24.28 22.35
CA LYS A 378 14.18 25.10 23.18
C LYS A 378 13.42 25.94 24.21
N GLN A 379 12.25 26.48 23.84
CA GLN A 379 11.38 27.17 24.79
C GLN A 379 10.90 26.23 25.89
N TYR A 380 10.52 25.00 25.54
CA TYR A 380 10.15 23.97 26.51
C TYR A 380 11.29 23.65 27.49
N ASP A 381 12.52 23.50 26.98
CA ASP A 381 13.70 23.19 27.79
C ASP A 381 14.04 24.31 28.80
N GLY A 382 13.81 25.58 28.41
CA GLY A 382 14.02 26.76 29.26
C GLY A 382 12.83 27.18 30.13
N ALA A 383 11.64 26.60 29.93
CA ALA A 383 10.42 27.05 30.59
C ALA A 383 10.30 26.57 32.04
N ASP A 384 9.59 27.37 32.85
CA ASP A 384 9.23 27.05 34.24
C ASP A 384 8.35 25.79 34.31
N PRO A 385 8.40 25.02 35.43
CA PRO A 385 7.62 23.79 35.57
C PRO A 385 6.11 23.95 35.33
N LYS A 386 5.54 25.13 35.64
CA LYS A 386 4.11 25.41 35.46
C LYS A 386 3.69 25.58 34.00
N SER A 387 4.52 26.22 33.17
CA SER A 387 4.28 26.41 31.72
C SER A 387 4.79 25.25 30.87
N ARG A 388 5.67 24.42 31.43
CA ARG A 388 6.31 23.29 30.75
C ARG A 388 5.31 22.26 30.22
N GLU A 389 4.24 21.95 30.96
CA GLU A 389 3.26 20.96 30.51
C GLU A 389 2.46 21.43 29.27
N ALA A 390 2.08 22.71 29.22
CA ALA A 390 1.41 23.26 28.04
C ALA A 390 2.31 23.27 26.80
N LEU A 391 3.58 23.64 26.97
CA LEU A 391 4.59 23.60 25.89
C LEU A 391 4.86 22.16 25.43
N ARG A 392 4.89 21.19 26.35
CA ARG A 392 5.01 19.76 26.02
C ARG A 392 3.92 19.29 25.08
N THR A 393 2.66 19.55 25.43
CA THR A 393 1.52 19.15 24.59
C THR A 393 1.63 19.79 23.22
N ARG A 394 2.04 21.05 23.13
CA ARG A 394 2.23 21.74 21.86
C ARG A 394 3.34 21.12 21.01
N VAL A 395 4.52 20.91 21.57
CA VAL A 395 5.64 20.24 20.89
C VAL A 395 5.23 18.85 20.39
N GLN A 396 4.56 18.04 21.22
CA GLN A 396 4.09 16.72 20.82
C GLN A 396 3.08 16.77 19.67
N THR A 397 2.15 17.72 19.73
CA THR A 397 1.11 17.91 18.70
C THR A 397 1.74 18.33 17.37
N GLU A 398 2.63 19.33 17.38
CA GLU A 398 3.29 19.82 16.18
C GLU A 398 4.26 18.78 15.59
N ALA A 399 5.02 18.08 16.44
CA ALA A 399 5.87 16.97 16.02
C ALA A 399 5.07 15.83 15.36
N SER A 400 3.88 15.52 15.89
CA SER A 400 2.97 14.52 15.31
C SER A 400 2.45 14.96 13.95
N ALA A 401 2.06 16.23 13.81
CA ALA A 401 1.59 16.80 12.55
C ALA A 401 2.69 16.78 11.48
N ILE A 402 3.93 17.12 11.84
CA ILE A 402 5.08 17.06 10.92
C ILE A 402 5.38 15.60 10.54
N ALA A 403 5.39 14.68 11.51
CA ALA A 403 5.60 13.26 11.23
C ALA A 403 4.57 12.69 10.23
N GLU A 404 3.33 13.15 10.32
CA GLU A 404 2.25 12.78 9.41
C GLU A 404 2.44 13.42 8.01
N LYS A 405 2.82 14.69 7.93
CA LYS A 405 3.19 15.33 6.65
C LYS A 405 4.32 14.57 5.95
N ILE A 406 5.37 14.20 6.68
CA ILE A 406 6.48 13.38 6.15
C ILE A 406 5.95 12.02 5.66
N ARG A 407 5.02 11.40 6.38
CA ARG A 407 4.42 10.11 5.98
C ARG A 407 3.65 10.24 4.67
N ILE A 408 2.85 11.31 4.52
CA ILE A 408 2.07 11.60 3.31
C ILE A 408 3.01 11.87 2.14
N GLU A 409 4.03 12.70 2.31
CA GLU A 409 4.99 13.03 1.24
C GLU A 409 5.83 11.83 0.80
N GLN A 410 6.15 10.91 1.73
CA GLN A 410 6.85 9.66 1.40
C GLN A 410 5.93 8.60 0.75
N SER A 411 4.62 8.71 0.87
CA SER A 411 3.65 7.70 0.36
C SER A 411 3.63 7.61 -1.18
N PRO A 412 3.55 8.71 -1.95
CA PRO A 412 3.65 8.67 -3.41
C PRO A 412 4.93 8.01 -3.90
N ARG A 413 6.07 8.30 -3.27
CA ARG A 413 7.37 7.71 -3.64
C ARG A 413 7.43 6.20 -3.44
N ARG A 414 6.75 5.68 -2.41
CA ARG A 414 6.64 4.23 -2.20
C ARG A 414 5.73 3.58 -3.22
N LYS A 415 4.59 4.20 -3.54
CA LYS A 415 3.66 3.68 -4.56
C LYS A 415 4.31 3.61 -5.94
N THR A 416 5.06 4.64 -6.35
CA THR A 416 5.77 4.61 -7.62
C THR A 416 6.85 3.54 -7.64
N GLN A 417 7.63 3.42 -6.56
CA GLN A 417 8.66 2.38 -6.45
C GLN A 417 8.07 0.96 -6.49
N GLU A 418 6.99 0.70 -5.75
CA GLU A 418 6.27 -0.58 -5.77
C GLU A 418 5.68 -0.89 -7.15
N ASN A 419 5.13 0.13 -7.84
CA ASN A 419 4.64 -0.02 -9.21
C ASN A 419 5.78 -0.34 -10.18
N THR A 420 6.95 0.29 -10.05
CA THR A 420 8.13 -0.01 -10.85
C THR A 420 8.61 -1.43 -10.61
N TYR A 421 8.74 -1.87 -9.34
CA TYR A 421 9.11 -3.25 -9.03
C TYR A 421 8.09 -4.25 -9.60
N ARG A 422 6.80 -3.95 -9.50
CA ARG A 422 5.73 -4.78 -10.06
C ARG A 422 5.82 -4.86 -11.59
N ALA A 423 6.07 -3.74 -12.26
CA ALA A 423 6.28 -3.71 -13.71
C ALA A 423 7.50 -4.54 -14.13
N ILE A 424 8.62 -4.44 -13.40
CA ILE A 424 9.81 -5.25 -13.64
C ILE A 424 9.50 -6.74 -13.48
N LEU A 425 8.78 -7.13 -12.43
CA LEU A 425 8.41 -8.53 -12.21
C LEU A 425 7.50 -9.07 -13.31
N PHE A 426 6.54 -8.28 -13.79
CA PHE A 426 5.71 -8.67 -14.93
C PHE A 426 6.54 -8.82 -16.22
N GLY A 427 7.44 -7.88 -16.50
CA GLY A 427 8.36 -8.00 -17.64
C GLY A 427 9.23 -9.25 -17.56
N GLN A 428 9.69 -9.66 -16.36
CA GLN A 428 10.45 -10.90 -16.19
C GLN A 428 9.62 -12.16 -16.49
N VAL A 429 8.32 -12.16 -16.16
CA VAL A 429 7.41 -13.28 -16.48
C VAL A 429 7.21 -13.37 -17.99
N GLU A 430 6.98 -12.24 -18.65
CA GLU A 430 6.81 -12.15 -20.10
C GLU A 430 8.08 -12.61 -20.84
N ILE A 431 9.26 -12.16 -20.40
CA ILE A 431 10.54 -12.61 -20.96
C ILE A 431 10.72 -14.12 -20.81
N LYS A 432 10.41 -14.69 -19.65
CA LYS A 432 10.51 -16.15 -19.44
C LYS A 432 9.55 -16.91 -20.34
N HIS A 433 8.33 -16.43 -20.49
CA HIS A 433 7.34 -17.04 -21.38
C HIS A 433 7.83 -17.02 -22.83
N ASN A 434 8.31 -15.87 -23.32
CA ASN A 434 8.88 -15.74 -24.66
C ASN A 434 10.10 -16.66 -24.85
N GLN A 435 10.96 -16.79 -23.84
CA GLN A 435 12.08 -17.74 -23.88
C GLN A 435 11.61 -19.19 -24.00
N GLU A 436 10.55 -19.59 -23.29
CA GLU A 436 9.97 -20.93 -23.39
C GLU A 436 9.38 -21.19 -24.78
N GLU A 437 8.70 -20.22 -25.38
CA GLU A 437 8.18 -20.32 -26.74
C GLU A 437 9.29 -20.45 -27.78
N ILE A 438 10.35 -19.62 -27.67
CA ILE A 438 11.53 -19.73 -28.54
C ILE A 438 12.17 -21.10 -28.39
N LEU A 439 12.37 -21.59 -27.16
CA LEU A 439 12.94 -22.93 -26.94
C LEU A 439 12.04 -24.03 -27.49
N LYS A 440 10.72 -23.87 -27.44
CA LYS A 440 9.74 -24.81 -28.03
C LYS A 440 9.83 -24.83 -29.55
N LEU A 441 9.92 -23.66 -30.18
CA LEU A 441 10.17 -23.50 -31.62
C LEU A 441 11.49 -24.14 -32.03
N LEU A 442 12.59 -23.82 -31.34
CA LEU A 442 13.90 -24.41 -31.62
C LEU A 442 13.89 -25.94 -31.49
N ARG A 443 13.20 -26.50 -30.48
CA ARG A 443 13.01 -27.95 -30.35
C ARG A 443 12.22 -28.56 -31.52
N SER A 444 11.31 -27.80 -32.14
CA SER A 444 10.57 -28.26 -33.32
C SER A 444 11.38 -28.23 -34.61
N PHE A 445 12.36 -27.33 -34.72
CA PHE A 445 13.24 -27.23 -35.89
C PHE A 445 14.45 -28.18 -35.83
N LEU A 446 14.84 -28.62 -34.65
CA LEU A 446 15.85 -29.66 -34.53
C LEU A 446 15.23 -30.96 -35.09
N PRO A 447 15.75 -31.50 -36.20
CA PRO A 447 15.24 -32.75 -36.75
C PRO A 447 15.31 -33.77 -35.63
N GLY A 448 14.17 -34.42 -35.36
CA GLY A 448 14.09 -35.47 -34.36
C GLY A 448 15.10 -36.54 -34.71
N HIS A 449 16.30 -36.44 -34.16
CA HIS A 449 17.16 -37.59 -33.93
C HIS A 449 16.42 -38.42 -32.90
N SER A 450 15.38 -39.11 -33.37
CA SER A 450 14.93 -40.34 -32.77
C SER A 450 16.18 -41.19 -32.62
N ALA A 451 16.75 -41.18 -31.41
CA ALA A 451 17.83 -42.06 -30.98
C ALA A 451 17.28 -43.50 -30.87
N LYS A 452 16.65 -43.94 -31.95
CA LYS A 452 16.03 -45.23 -32.14
C LYS A 452 16.58 -45.73 -33.47
N GLU A 453 17.88 -46.01 -33.46
CA GLU A 453 18.59 -46.99 -34.30
C GLU A 453 20.08 -46.63 -34.35
N LYS A 454 20.93 -47.61 -34.03
CA LYS A 454 22.40 -47.63 -34.21
C LYS A 454 23.23 -46.91 -33.14
N GLY A 455 23.30 -47.51 -31.95
CA GLY A 455 24.25 -47.09 -30.91
C GLY A 455 24.61 -48.14 -29.85
N SER A 456 24.53 -49.44 -30.16
CA SER A 456 24.87 -50.54 -29.23
C SER A 456 25.96 -51.46 -29.79
N ALA A 457 27.05 -50.90 -30.31
CA ALA A 457 28.20 -51.70 -30.77
C ALA A 457 29.56 -51.21 -30.29
N LEU A 458 29.65 -50.05 -29.61
CA LEU A 458 30.93 -49.49 -29.16
C LEU A 458 31.21 -49.64 -27.66
N SER A 459 30.21 -49.99 -26.84
CA SER A 459 30.42 -50.18 -25.40
C SER A 459 30.98 -51.55 -25.02
N ASP A 460 30.89 -52.56 -25.90
CA ASP A 460 31.38 -53.92 -25.61
C ASP A 460 32.87 -54.12 -25.90
N ARG A 461 33.52 -53.23 -26.67
CA ARG A 461 34.96 -53.34 -26.94
C ARG A 461 35.85 -52.89 -25.79
N ILE A 462 35.35 -52.08 -24.85
CA ILE A 462 36.15 -51.60 -23.70
C ILE A 462 36.13 -52.62 -22.54
N ALA A 463 35.15 -53.52 -22.50
CA ALA A 463 35.04 -54.54 -21.45
C ALA A 463 35.97 -55.76 -21.65
N ILE A 464 36.44 -56.02 -22.87
CA ILE A 464 37.29 -57.19 -23.17
C ILE A 464 38.77 -56.91 -22.90
N GLN A 465 39.23 -55.66 -22.99
CA GLN A 465 40.64 -55.31 -22.79
C GLN A 465 41.09 -55.27 -21.31
N LYS A 466 40.17 -55.47 -20.35
CA LYS A 466 40.47 -55.53 -18.90
C LYS A 466 40.51 -56.94 -18.32
N ARG A 467 40.42 -57.99 -19.14
CA ARG A 467 40.51 -59.40 -18.69
C ARG A 467 41.78 -60.11 -19.12
N SER A 468 42.72 -59.41 -19.74
CA SER A 468 43.99 -59.98 -20.23
C SER A 468 45.22 -59.21 -19.72
N ALA A 469 45.13 -58.61 -18.52
CA ALA A 469 46.26 -58.05 -17.79
C ALA A 469 46.28 -58.61 -16.37
#